data_AF-A0AAU7TQ98-F1
#
_entry.id   AF-A0AAU7TQ98-F1
#
_cell.length_a   1.000
_cell.length_b   1.000
_cell.length_c   1.000
_cell.angle_alpha   90.00
_cell.angle_beta   90.00
_cell.angle_gamma   90.00
#
_symmetry.space_group_name_H-M   'P 1'
#
loop_
_entity.id
_entity.type
_entity.pdbx_description
1 polymer ?
#
loop_
_entity_poly.entity_id
_entity_poly.type
_entity_poly.pdbx_seq_one_letter_code
_entity_poly.pdbx_strand_id
1 'polypeptide(L)'
;MSEPSIHPDRPVGQQQRGPIVMRRKQVQHSTSEQRLLDSRGPSDWVHTDPWRVLRIQSEFIEGFGMLAELGAAISVFGSARTRHDDPMYAAAEKFGRKLVEAGYAVITGGGPGVMEAANKGASESGGVSVGLGIELPFENGLNEWVDIGMNFRYFFTRKTMFVKYAQGFVVMPGGFGTLDELFEALTLAQTRKVTSFPVVLFGTSYWGGLVDWLRATMLEDGKISSADLEMFIVTDDVDEAISYIVKAGELADAAAEEAAEEAARDITEANAPASRPHRLGSDGS
;
A
#
# COMPACT_ATOMS: atom_id res chain seq x y z
N MET A 1 -40.38 25.83 -35.57
CA MET A 1 -38.91 25.94 -35.79
C MET A 1 -38.47 24.61 -36.35
N SER A 2 -37.85 24.62 -37.52
CA SER A 2 -37.37 23.43 -38.24
C SER A 2 -36.26 22.73 -37.46
N GLU A 3 -36.38 21.41 -37.27
CA GLU A 3 -35.30 20.60 -36.71
C GLU A 3 -34.05 20.67 -37.61
N PRO A 4 -32.84 20.77 -37.03
CA PRO A 4 -31.62 20.75 -37.83
C PRO A 4 -31.44 19.35 -38.44
N SER A 5 -31.67 19.25 -39.75
CA SER A 5 -31.31 18.08 -40.57
C SER A 5 -29.81 18.12 -40.86
N ILE A 6 -29.02 17.32 -40.14
CA ILE A 6 -27.55 17.31 -40.27
C ILE A 6 -27.06 16.28 -41.31
N HIS A 7 -27.90 15.36 -41.82
CA HIS A 7 -27.48 14.44 -42.90
C HIS A 7 -28.63 14.00 -43.81
N PRO A 8 -28.50 14.15 -45.15
CA PRO A 8 -29.57 13.85 -46.11
C PRO A 8 -29.81 12.35 -46.38
N ASP A 9 -28.84 11.46 -46.10
CA ASP A 9 -28.92 10.02 -46.44
C ASP A 9 -29.24 9.09 -45.26
N ARG A 10 -29.65 9.62 -44.09
CA ARG A 10 -29.92 8.77 -42.92
C ARG A 10 -31.32 8.14 -43.05
N PRO A 11 -31.46 6.79 -43.02
CA PRO A 11 -32.77 6.15 -43.08
C PRO A 11 -33.67 6.69 -41.96
N VAL A 12 -34.83 7.24 -42.35
CA VAL A 12 -35.80 7.82 -41.42
C VAL A 12 -36.21 6.77 -40.38
N GLY A 13 -36.04 7.09 -39.10
CA GLY A 13 -36.36 6.18 -38.00
C GLY A 13 -35.26 5.17 -37.63
N GLN A 14 -34.00 5.42 -37.99
CA GLN A 14 -32.81 4.72 -37.49
C GLN A 14 -31.87 5.66 -36.72
N GLN A 15 -31.47 5.26 -35.51
CA GLN A 15 -30.52 5.96 -34.65
C GLN A 15 -29.38 5.02 -34.27
N GLN A 16 -28.13 5.50 -34.33
CA GLN A 16 -26.97 4.76 -33.85
C GLN A 16 -26.45 5.44 -32.57
N ARG A 17 -26.32 4.66 -31.50
CA ARG A 17 -25.93 5.12 -30.15
C ARG A 17 -24.74 4.27 -29.68
N GLY A 18 -23.53 4.76 -29.94
CA GLY A 18 -22.32 3.97 -29.75
C GLY A 18 -22.37 2.68 -30.57
N PRO A 19 -22.13 1.49 -29.96
CA PRO A 19 -22.17 0.22 -30.67
C PRO A 19 -23.60 -0.29 -30.98
N ILE A 20 -24.65 0.41 -30.53
CA ILE A 20 -26.04 -0.06 -30.62
C ILE A 20 -26.79 0.65 -31.76
N VAL A 21 -27.51 -0.12 -32.59
CA VAL A 21 -28.43 0.40 -33.61
C VAL A 21 -29.87 0.28 -33.12
N MET A 22 -30.61 1.39 -33.14
CA MET A 22 -32.02 1.48 -32.76
C MET A 22 -32.87 1.84 -33.98
N ARG A 23 -34.06 1.25 -34.08
CA ARG A 23 -35.00 1.49 -35.20
C ARG A 23 -36.45 1.61 -34.71
N ARG A 24 -37.29 2.31 -35.49
CA ARG A 24 -38.74 2.43 -35.26
C ARG A 24 -39.03 2.99 -33.85
N LYS A 25 -39.92 2.34 -33.09
CA LYS A 25 -40.33 2.74 -31.73
C LYS A 25 -39.20 2.71 -30.68
N GLN A 26 -38.02 2.20 -31.03
CA GLN A 26 -36.86 2.16 -30.14
C GLN A 26 -35.96 3.41 -30.25
N VAL A 27 -36.21 4.29 -31.23
CA VAL A 27 -35.49 5.56 -31.36
C VAL A 27 -35.85 6.47 -30.18
N GLN A 28 -34.84 7.03 -29.53
CA GLN A 28 -35.02 7.94 -28.40
C GLN A 28 -34.88 9.39 -28.86
N HIS A 29 -35.75 10.26 -28.34
CA HIS A 29 -35.82 11.68 -28.73
C HIS A 29 -34.80 12.59 -28.04
N SER A 30 -34.10 12.11 -27.00
CA SER A 30 -32.98 12.81 -26.36
C SER A 30 -31.69 12.00 -26.47
N THR A 31 -30.55 12.70 -26.47
CA THR A 31 -29.23 12.06 -26.52
C THR A 31 -28.86 11.48 -25.14
N SER A 32 -27.87 10.57 -25.09
CA SER A 32 -27.33 10.08 -23.81
C SER A 32 -26.80 11.22 -22.96
N GLU A 33 -26.02 12.10 -23.58
CA GLU A 33 -25.31 13.19 -22.94
C GLU A 33 -26.28 14.25 -22.41
N GLN A 34 -27.31 14.61 -23.19
CA GLN A 34 -28.35 15.52 -22.72
C GLN A 34 -29.03 14.99 -21.45
N ARG A 35 -29.34 13.69 -21.37
CA ARG A 35 -29.91 13.11 -20.14
C ARG A 35 -28.93 13.10 -18.98
N LEU A 36 -27.64 12.86 -19.23
CA LEU A 36 -26.60 12.90 -18.20
C LEU A 36 -26.40 14.32 -17.64
N LEU A 37 -26.39 15.34 -18.50
CA LEU A 37 -26.04 16.71 -18.14
C LEU A 37 -27.23 17.54 -17.64
N ASP A 38 -28.44 17.36 -18.20
CA ASP A 38 -29.61 18.18 -17.85
C ASP A 38 -30.41 17.64 -16.65
N SER A 39 -30.29 16.33 -16.35
CA SER A 39 -31.10 15.70 -15.31
C SER A 39 -30.38 15.65 -13.96
N ARG A 40 -31.09 16.06 -12.91
CA ARG A 40 -30.70 15.82 -11.51
C ARG A 40 -31.72 14.86 -10.91
N GLY A 41 -31.47 13.56 -11.08
CA GLY A 41 -32.30 12.51 -10.49
C GLY A 41 -32.15 12.41 -8.97
N PRO A 42 -32.88 11.49 -8.31
CA PRO A 42 -32.70 11.22 -6.88
C PRO A 42 -31.24 10.85 -6.56
N SER A 43 -30.76 11.25 -5.38
CA SER A 43 -29.35 11.07 -4.97
C SER A 43 -29.12 9.90 -4.01
N ASP A 44 -30.15 9.17 -3.61
CA ASP A 44 -30.04 8.13 -2.56
C ASP A 44 -28.98 7.06 -2.85
N TRP A 45 -28.74 6.78 -4.13
CA TRP A 45 -27.71 5.83 -4.58
C TRP A 45 -26.32 6.16 -4.05
N VAL A 46 -25.98 7.43 -3.77
CA VAL A 46 -24.66 7.81 -3.21
C VAL A 46 -24.43 7.28 -1.79
N HIS A 47 -25.48 6.86 -1.09
CA HIS A 47 -25.40 6.31 0.27
C HIS A 47 -25.52 4.78 0.31
N THR A 48 -25.67 4.13 -0.85
CA THR A 48 -25.81 2.67 -0.97
C THR A 48 -24.46 1.96 -1.15
N ASP A 49 -24.41 0.67 -0.81
CA ASP A 49 -23.20 -0.14 -0.93
C ASP A 49 -22.63 -0.26 -2.35
N PRO A 50 -23.44 -0.40 -3.43
CA PRO A 50 -22.89 -0.38 -4.79
C PRO A 50 -22.06 0.86 -5.10
N TRP A 51 -22.49 2.04 -4.62
CA TRP A 51 -21.70 3.27 -4.78
C TRP A 51 -20.49 3.32 -3.85
N ARG A 52 -20.56 2.72 -2.65
CA ARG A 52 -19.40 2.57 -1.76
C ARG A 52 -18.32 1.70 -2.42
N VAL A 53 -18.68 0.61 -3.09
CA VAL A 53 -17.73 -0.24 -3.83
C VAL A 53 -16.96 0.57 -4.87
N LEU A 54 -17.64 1.41 -5.65
CA LEU A 54 -16.98 2.28 -6.64
C LEU A 54 -16.06 3.32 -5.99
N ARG A 55 -16.44 3.88 -4.84
CA ARG A 55 -15.57 4.80 -4.07
C ARG A 55 -14.34 4.09 -3.50
N ILE A 56 -14.52 2.90 -2.94
CA ILE A 56 -13.41 2.06 -2.43
C ILE A 56 -12.45 1.71 -3.57
N GLN A 57 -12.98 1.31 -4.72
CA GLN A 57 -12.17 1.04 -5.91
C GLN A 57 -11.39 2.28 -6.34
N SER A 58 -12.01 3.46 -6.31
CA SER A 58 -11.36 4.73 -6.67
C SER A 58 -10.18 5.04 -5.74
N GLU A 59 -10.32 4.83 -4.42
CA GLU A 59 -9.19 5.01 -3.49
C GLU A 59 -8.03 4.05 -3.76
N PHE A 60 -8.30 2.80 -4.16
CA PHE A 60 -7.23 1.90 -4.58
C PHE A 60 -6.53 2.38 -5.86
N ILE A 61 -7.29 2.87 -6.84
CA ILE A 61 -6.72 3.40 -8.10
C ILE A 61 -5.82 4.62 -7.80
N GLU A 62 -6.32 5.57 -7.01
CA GLU A 62 -5.60 6.79 -6.65
C GLU A 62 -4.35 6.46 -5.81
N GLY A 63 -4.49 5.64 -4.77
CA GLY A 63 -3.37 5.24 -3.92
C GLY A 63 -2.31 4.45 -4.68
N PHE A 64 -2.71 3.51 -5.54
CA PHE A 64 -1.76 2.76 -6.36
C PHE A 64 -1.05 3.62 -7.40
N GLY A 65 -1.78 4.54 -8.03
CA GLY A 65 -1.20 5.46 -9.01
C GLY A 65 -0.21 6.44 -8.38
N MET A 66 -0.55 7.00 -7.21
CA MET A 66 0.31 7.94 -6.48
C MET A 66 1.65 7.32 -6.07
N LEU A 67 1.62 6.09 -5.56
CA LEU A 67 2.80 5.45 -4.95
C LEU A 67 3.55 4.54 -5.93
N ALA A 68 3.14 4.48 -7.20
CA ALA A 68 3.66 3.55 -8.19
C ALA A 68 5.20 3.64 -8.40
N GLU A 69 5.77 4.83 -8.26
CA GLU A 69 7.19 5.12 -8.54
C GLU A 69 7.98 5.51 -7.28
N LEU A 70 7.44 5.24 -6.08
CA LEU A 70 8.03 5.71 -4.81
C LEU A 70 9.44 5.14 -4.53
N GLY A 71 9.76 3.96 -5.06
CA GLY A 71 11.00 3.24 -4.74
C GLY A 71 10.93 2.53 -3.38
N ALA A 72 12.10 2.27 -2.78
CA ALA A 72 12.18 1.67 -1.46
C ALA A 72 11.71 2.66 -0.39
N ALA A 73 10.87 2.22 0.54
CA ALA A 73 10.33 3.04 1.61
C ALA A 73 10.14 2.25 2.92
N ILE A 74 10.16 2.97 4.03
CA ILE A 74 9.87 2.46 5.36
C ILE A 74 8.69 3.22 5.94
N SER A 75 7.72 2.48 6.47
CA SER A 75 6.59 3.09 7.18
C SER A 75 6.95 3.31 8.65
N VAL A 76 6.72 4.52 9.15
CA VAL A 76 6.98 4.91 10.53
C VAL A 76 5.67 5.20 11.25
N PHE A 77 5.44 4.50 12.34
CA PHE A 77 4.25 4.63 13.18
C PHE A 77 4.60 5.09 14.59
N GLY A 78 3.66 5.78 15.23
CA GLY A 78 3.75 6.14 16.63
C GLY A 78 2.62 7.06 17.05
N SER A 79 2.71 7.56 18.28
CA SER A 79 1.68 8.41 18.86
C SER A 79 1.51 9.75 18.12
N ALA A 80 0.27 10.06 17.74
CA ALA A 80 -0.15 11.39 17.30
C ALA A 80 -0.15 12.44 18.44
N ARG A 81 0.09 12.01 19.68
CA ARG A 81 0.02 12.85 20.89
C ARG A 81 1.41 13.20 21.45
N THR A 82 2.47 12.70 20.84
CA THR A 82 3.84 13.02 21.22
C THR A 82 4.10 14.50 20.99
N ARG A 83 4.67 15.18 21.99
CA ARG A 83 4.96 16.61 21.91
C ARG A 83 6.35 16.84 21.32
N HIS A 84 6.60 18.04 20.79
CA HIS A 84 7.89 18.39 20.18
C HIS A 84 9.06 18.37 21.17
N ASP A 85 8.80 18.56 22.46
CA ASP A 85 9.80 18.51 23.54
C ASP A 85 10.05 17.08 24.07
N ASP A 86 9.32 16.09 23.57
CA ASP A 86 9.47 14.69 23.95
C ASP A 86 10.70 14.06 23.27
N PRO A 87 11.56 13.31 24.00
CA PRO A 87 12.68 12.58 23.40
C PRO A 87 12.28 11.65 22.24
N MET A 88 11.06 11.11 22.24
CA MET A 88 10.56 10.27 21.15
C MET A 88 10.29 11.06 19.87
N TYR A 89 9.97 12.35 19.96
CA TYR A 89 9.87 13.22 18.79
C TYR A 89 11.25 13.39 18.15
N ALA A 90 12.26 13.72 18.95
CA ALA A 90 13.64 13.86 18.46
C ALA A 90 14.18 12.54 17.87
N ALA A 91 13.84 11.40 18.48
CA ALA A 91 14.21 10.09 17.94
C ALA A 91 13.52 9.81 16.60
N ALA A 92 12.22 10.12 16.47
CA ALA A 92 11.49 9.96 15.20
C ALA A 92 12.05 10.87 14.09
N GLU A 93 12.44 12.10 14.42
CA GLU A 93 13.14 12.99 13.47
C GLU A 93 14.51 12.41 13.05
N LYS A 94 15.26 11.81 14.00
CA LYS A 94 16.50 11.08 13.69
C LYS A 94 16.25 9.88 12.77
N PHE A 95 15.17 9.13 12.98
CA PHE A 95 14.77 8.04 12.09
C PHE A 95 14.49 8.54 10.68
N GLY A 96 13.66 9.59 10.53
CA GLY A 96 13.33 10.15 9.22
C GLY A 96 14.58 10.49 8.41
N ARG A 97 15.54 11.18 9.03
CA ARG A 97 16.82 11.51 8.40
C ARG A 97 17.65 10.29 8.04
N LYS A 98 17.83 9.35 8.97
CA LYS A 98 18.69 8.17 8.73
C LYS A 98 18.12 7.20 7.71
N LEU A 99 16.79 7.10 7.62
CA LEU A 99 16.13 6.32 6.57
C LEU A 99 16.42 6.92 5.19
N VAL A 100 16.35 8.24 5.05
CA VAL A 100 16.72 8.94 3.81
C VAL A 100 18.20 8.77 3.48
N GLU A 101 19.10 8.90 4.46
CA GLU A 101 20.54 8.63 4.29
C GLU A 101 20.81 7.20 3.81
N ALA A 102 19.97 6.24 4.20
CA ALA A 102 20.02 4.85 3.77
C ALA A 102 19.28 4.56 2.44
N GLY A 103 18.74 5.58 1.77
CA GLY A 103 18.10 5.45 0.46
C GLY A 103 16.61 5.09 0.49
N TYR A 104 15.95 5.21 1.64
CA TYR A 104 14.52 4.94 1.79
C TYR A 104 13.70 6.23 1.79
N ALA A 105 12.56 6.20 1.10
CA ALA A 105 11.46 7.12 1.37
C ALA A 105 10.83 6.82 2.75
N VAL A 106 10.17 7.80 3.34
CA VAL A 106 9.52 7.66 4.65
C VAL A 106 8.02 7.82 4.50
N ILE A 107 7.27 6.79 4.88
CA ILE A 107 5.80 6.78 4.84
C ILE A 107 5.29 6.93 6.27
N THR A 108 4.35 7.83 6.50
CA THR A 108 3.68 7.97 7.79
C THR A 108 2.17 8.11 7.61
N GLY A 109 1.44 8.17 8.72
CA GLY A 109 0.03 8.54 8.71
C GLY A 109 -0.26 10.01 8.42
N GLY A 110 0.76 10.85 8.25
CA GLY A 110 0.63 12.27 7.92
C GLY A 110 0.10 13.17 9.04
N GLY A 111 -0.24 12.61 10.21
CA GLY A 111 -0.73 13.38 11.36
C GLY A 111 0.39 14.05 12.18
N PRO A 112 0.06 14.63 13.36
CA PRO A 112 1.02 15.27 14.25
C PRO A 112 1.87 14.25 15.04
N GLY A 113 2.75 14.75 15.91
CA GLY A 113 3.52 13.94 16.86
C GLY A 113 4.63 13.13 16.18
N VAL A 114 4.71 11.83 16.45
CA VAL A 114 5.76 10.97 15.86
C VAL A 114 5.73 11.00 14.33
N MET A 115 4.54 11.00 13.74
CA MET A 115 4.37 10.98 12.29
C MET A 115 4.98 12.24 11.67
N GLU A 116 4.62 13.41 12.20
CA GLU A 116 5.20 14.68 11.81
C GLU A 116 6.72 14.72 11.99
N ALA A 117 7.24 14.26 13.13
CA ALA A 117 8.68 14.23 13.38
C ALA A 117 9.43 13.39 12.34
N ALA A 118 8.92 12.21 11.99
CA ALA A 118 9.50 11.35 10.97
C ALA A 118 9.43 11.99 9.58
N ASN A 119 8.28 12.59 9.22
CA ASN A 119 8.14 13.34 7.96
C ASN A 119 9.13 14.51 7.89
N LYS A 120 9.26 15.28 8.97
CA LYS A 120 10.19 16.40 9.10
C LYS A 120 11.63 15.94 8.86
N GLY A 121 12.07 14.91 9.57
CA GLY A 121 13.41 14.37 9.43
C GLY A 121 13.73 13.92 8.00
N ALA A 122 12.75 13.32 7.32
CA ALA A 122 12.90 12.89 5.92
C ALA A 122 12.96 14.07 4.95
N SER A 123 12.01 15.01 5.05
CA SER A 123 11.89 16.18 4.18
C SER A 123 13.10 17.11 4.30
N GLU A 124 13.54 17.42 5.53
CA GLU A 124 14.73 18.26 5.77
C GLU A 124 16.03 17.62 5.28
N SER A 125 16.06 16.30 5.11
CA SER A 125 17.21 15.54 4.57
C SER A 125 17.18 15.42 3.04
N GLY A 126 16.18 16.02 2.38
CA GLY A 126 16.04 16.00 0.92
C GLY A 126 15.53 14.67 0.35
N GLY A 127 15.00 13.79 1.19
CA GLY A 127 14.34 12.55 0.76
C GLY A 127 12.85 12.73 0.48
N VAL A 128 12.18 11.64 0.13
CA VAL A 128 10.73 11.66 -0.15
C VAL A 128 9.96 11.39 1.14
N SER A 129 9.15 12.35 1.58
CA SER A 129 8.26 12.26 2.73
C SER A 129 6.80 12.04 2.30
N VAL A 130 6.22 10.91 2.68
CA VAL A 130 4.86 10.50 2.32
C VAL A 130 3.94 10.57 3.54
N GLY A 131 2.73 11.13 3.35
CA GLY A 131 1.68 11.21 4.36
C GLY A 131 0.39 10.58 3.86
N LEU A 132 0.04 9.43 4.44
CA LEU A 132 -1.22 8.74 4.15
C LEU A 132 -2.21 9.07 5.27
N GLY A 133 -2.95 10.16 5.12
CA GLY A 133 -3.94 10.65 6.08
C GLY A 133 -5.23 9.83 6.09
N ILE A 134 -6.08 10.06 7.08
CA ILE A 134 -7.40 9.43 7.20
C ILE A 134 -8.46 10.48 7.58
N GLU A 135 -9.65 10.38 6.99
CA GLU A 135 -10.78 11.23 7.35
C GLU A 135 -11.27 10.91 8.77
N LEU A 136 -11.04 11.83 9.70
CA LEU A 136 -11.59 11.79 11.06
C LEU A 136 -12.29 13.11 11.39
N PRO A 137 -13.32 13.11 12.27
CA PRO A 137 -14.09 14.32 12.60
C PRO A 137 -13.31 15.47 13.26
N PHE A 138 -12.08 15.22 13.71
CA PHE A 138 -11.27 16.12 14.53
C PHE A 138 -9.83 16.28 14.03
N GLU A 139 -9.46 15.65 12.92
CA GLU A 139 -8.10 15.72 12.38
C GLU A 139 -7.96 16.93 11.44
N ASN A 140 -6.85 17.66 11.56
CA ASN A 140 -6.65 18.95 10.89
C ASN A 140 -5.94 18.84 9.51
N GLY A 141 -5.93 17.65 8.91
CA GLY A 141 -5.22 17.37 7.67
C GLY A 141 -3.79 16.86 7.88
N LEU A 142 -3.01 16.88 6.80
CA LEU A 142 -1.62 16.42 6.79
C LEU A 142 -0.69 17.48 7.39
N ASN A 143 0.39 17.03 8.04
CA ASN A 143 1.43 17.92 8.55
C ASN A 143 2.22 18.60 7.41
N GLU A 144 2.92 19.70 7.74
CA GLU A 144 3.59 20.56 6.75
C GLU A 144 4.80 19.92 6.05
N TRP A 145 5.30 18.79 6.56
CA TRP A 145 6.50 18.10 6.08
C TRP A 145 6.19 16.95 5.11
N VAL A 146 4.93 16.81 4.70
CA VAL A 146 4.50 15.81 3.72
C VAL A 146 4.69 16.36 2.30
N ASP A 147 5.50 15.68 1.49
CA ASP A 147 5.71 16.01 0.08
C ASP A 147 4.65 15.36 -0.82
N ILE A 148 4.35 14.08 -0.56
CA ILE A 148 3.35 13.28 -1.27
C ILE A 148 2.26 12.88 -0.29
N GLY A 149 1.05 13.41 -0.48
CA GLY A 149 -0.05 13.27 0.47
C GLY A 149 -1.34 12.74 -0.13
N MET A 150 -1.98 11.78 0.54
CA MET A 150 -3.35 11.33 0.26
C MET A 150 -4.18 11.31 1.54
N ASN A 151 -5.42 11.77 1.49
CA ASN A 151 -6.38 11.56 2.59
C ASN A 151 -7.37 10.45 2.21
N PHE A 152 -7.29 9.32 2.91
CA PHE A 152 -8.19 8.20 2.72
C PHE A 152 -9.47 8.38 3.52
N ARG A 153 -10.58 7.78 3.09
CA ARG A 153 -11.80 7.65 3.89
C ARG A 153 -11.91 6.29 4.57
N TYR A 154 -11.40 5.25 3.91
CA TYR A 154 -11.49 3.89 4.39
C TYR A 154 -10.18 3.45 5.04
N PHE A 155 -10.24 2.93 6.26
CA PHE A 155 -9.04 2.46 6.98
C PHE A 155 -8.31 1.34 6.22
N PHE A 156 -9.05 0.40 5.62
CA PHE A 156 -8.46 -0.78 5.00
C PHE A 156 -7.74 -0.48 3.67
N THR A 157 -8.18 0.54 2.93
CA THR A 157 -7.49 0.99 1.71
C THR A 157 -6.16 1.62 2.09
N ARG A 158 -6.16 2.51 3.10
CA ARG A 158 -4.97 3.13 3.69
C ARG A 158 -3.96 2.10 4.21
N LYS A 159 -4.42 1.13 5.02
CA LYS A 159 -3.61 0.03 5.55
C LYS A 159 -2.89 -0.76 4.47
N THR A 160 -3.60 -1.07 3.38
CA THR A 160 -2.99 -1.74 2.23
C THR A 160 -1.81 -0.96 1.67
N MET A 161 -1.87 0.37 1.64
CA MET A 161 -0.78 1.21 1.13
C MET A 161 0.46 1.19 2.03
N PHE A 162 0.28 1.18 3.35
CA PHE A 162 1.40 1.10 4.30
C PHE A 162 2.23 -0.16 4.12
N VAL A 163 1.57 -1.30 3.87
CA VAL A 163 2.26 -2.58 3.71
C VAL A 163 2.79 -2.77 2.29
N LYS A 164 1.98 -2.42 1.27
CA LYS A 164 2.35 -2.66 -0.14
C LYS A 164 3.57 -1.86 -0.58
N TYR A 165 3.70 -0.62 -0.09
CA TYR A 165 4.73 0.32 -0.55
C TYR A 165 5.90 0.48 0.42
N ALA A 166 5.90 -0.25 1.54
CA ALA A 166 7.05 -0.31 2.44
C ALA A 166 7.72 -1.67 2.40
N GLN A 167 9.02 -1.71 2.70
CA GLN A 167 9.76 -2.95 2.91
C GLN A 167 9.89 -3.31 4.40
N GLY A 168 9.49 -2.43 5.30
CA GLY A 168 9.56 -2.66 6.74
C GLY A 168 8.96 -1.53 7.54
N PHE A 169 8.78 -1.76 8.85
CA PHE A 169 8.17 -0.82 9.78
C PHE A 169 9.13 -0.39 10.88
N VAL A 170 9.11 0.91 11.21
CA VAL A 170 9.61 1.44 12.48
C VAL A 170 8.41 1.84 13.33
N VAL A 171 8.32 1.26 14.53
CA VAL A 171 7.18 1.43 15.44
C VAL A 171 7.67 2.09 16.72
N MET A 172 7.43 3.39 16.81
CA MET A 172 7.71 4.23 17.98
C MET A 172 6.58 4.09 19.02
N PRO A 173 6.78 4.51 20.29
CA PRO A 173 5.74 4.45 21.31
C PRO A 173 4.43 5.09 20.86
N GLY A 174 3.32 4.37 21.03
CA GLY A 174 2.06 4.70 20.37
C GLY A 174 0.83 4.01 20.94
N GLY A 175 -0.35 4.54 20.61
CA GLY A 175 -1.63 4.03 21.13
C GLY A 175 -2.21 2.88 20.30
N PHE A 176 -3.55 2.75 20.31
CA PHE A 176 -4.25 1.69 19.60
C PHE A 176 -4.00 1.67 18.09
N GLY A 177 -3.93 2.83 17.43
CA GLY A 177 -3.62 2.86 16.00
C GLY A 177 -2.23 2.29 15.69
N THR A 178 -1.24 2.56 16.55
CA THR A 178 0.11 2.01 16.40
C THR A 178 0.15 0.50 16.64
N LEU A 179 -0.61 0.02 17.64
CA LEU A 179 -0.73 -1.43 17.91
C LEU A 179 -1.47 -2.17 16.78
N ASP A 180 -2.48 -1.54 16.19
CA ASP A 180 -3.25 -2.08 15.07
C ASP A 180 -2.33 -2.35 13.85
N GLU A 181 -1.53 -1.36 13.46
CA GLU A 181 -0.57 -1.51 12.36
C GLU A 181 0.56 -2.50 12.69
N LEU A 182 1.06 -2.50 13.94
CA LEU A 182 2.07 -3.46 14.39
C LEU A 182 1.57 -4.91 14.24
N PHE A 183 0.41 -5.23 14.82
CA PHE A 183 -0.08 -6.61 14.79
C PHE A 183 -0.58 -7.04 13.41
N GLU A 184 -1.03 -6.09 12.58
CA GLU A 184 -1.31 -6.37 11.18
C GLU A 184 -0.05 -6.80 10.42
N ALA A 185 1.05 -6.04 10.54
CA ALA A 185 2.33 -6.39 9.90
C ALA A 185 2.87 -7.74 10.39
N LEU A 186 2.86 -7.99 11.70
CA LEU A 186 3.31 -9.27 12.26
C LEU A 186 2.44 -10.45 11.77
N THR A 187 1.13 -10.26 11.67
CA THR A 187 0.22 -11.31 11.16
C THR A 187 0.49 -11.59 9.67
N LEU A 188 0.74 -10.56 8.87
CA LEU A 188 1.08 -10.71 7.44
C LEU A 188 2.43 -11.41 7.24
N ALA A 189 3.43 -11.09 8.06
CA ALA A 189 4.72 -11.77 8.07
C ALA A 189 4.58 -13.24 8.51
N GLN A 190 3.90 -13.50 9.62
CA GLN A 190 3.64 -14.84 10.15
C GLN A 190 2.95 -15.75 9.13
N THR A 191 1.97 -15.21 8.40
CA THR A 191 1.22 -15.95 7.38
C THR A 191 1.91 -16.00 6.02
N ARG A 192 3.15 -15.46 5.92
CA ARG A 192 3.93 -15.36 4.68
C ARG A 192 3.19 -14.64 3.54
N LYS A 193 2.27 -13.74 3.89
CA LYS A 193 1.66 -12.81 2.92
C LYS A 193 2.63 -11.71 2.53
N VAL A 194 3.57 -11.43 3.42
CA VAL A 194 4.81 -10.70 3.13
C VAL A 194 5.96 -11.58 3.64
N THR A 195 6.98 -11.81 2.81
CA THR A 195 8.01 -12.83 3.08
C THR A 195 9.24 -12.30 3.81
N SER A 196 9.63 -11.05 3.57
CA SER A 196 10.65 -10.34 4.32
C SER A 196 10.13 -8.96 4.67
N PHE A 197 9.93 -8.70 5.96
CA PHE A 197 9.37 -7.45 6.45
C PHE A 197 9.93 -7.12 7.84
N PRO A 198 11.12 -6.51 7.93
CA PRO A 198 11.71 -6.11 9.21
C PRO A 198 10.77 -5.18 9.98
N VAL A 199 10.51 -5.51 11.24
CA VAL A 199 9.77 -4.67 12.18
C VAL A 199 10.69 -4.25 13.33
N VAL A 200 10.81 -2.95 13.55
CA VAL A 200 11.55 -2.37 14.67
C VAL A 200 10.58 -1.79 15.68
N LEU A 201 10.67 -2.22 16.94
CA LEU A 201 10.02 -1.59 18.07
C LEU A 201 11.02 -0.68 18.79
N PHE A 202 10.85 0.64 18.69
CA PHE A 202 11.77 1.59 19.34
C PHE A 202 11.27 1.99 20.73
N GLY A 203 12.14 1.93 21.73
CA GLY A 203 11.82 2.23 23.14
C GLY A 203 11.62 0.96 23.97
N THR A 204 12.71 0.35 24.44
CA THR A 204 12.68 -0.93 25.18
C THR A 204 11.81 -0.86 26.43
N SER A 205 11.89 0.25 27.18
CA SER A 205 11.08 0.48 28.38
C SER A 205 9.58 0.56 28.07
N TYR A 206 9.19 1.03 26.89
CA TYR A 206 7.78 1.15 26.51
C TYR A 206 7.21 -0.20 26.07
N TRP A 207 7.96 -0.92 25.23
CA TRP A 207 7.50 -2.19 24.64
C TRP A 207 7.72 -3.41 25.53
N GLY A 208 8.58 -3.31 26.56
CA GLY A 208 8.96 -4.43 27.41
C GLY A 208 7.76 -5.21 27.97
N GLY A 209 6.78 -4.52 28.56
CA GLY A 209 5.60 -5.20 29.13
C GLY A 209 4.75 -5.93 28.10
N LEU A 210 4.66 -5.43 26.86
CA LEU A 210 3.96 -6.12 25.77
C LEU A 210 4.72 -7.37 25.36
N VAL A 211 6.03 -7.25 25.14
CA VAL A 211 6.89 -8.36 24.72
C VAL A 211 6.97 -9.45 25.78
N ASP A 212 7.01 -9.08 27.05
CA ASP A 212 6.94 -10.01 28.18
C ASP A 212 5.64 -10.81 28.17
N TRP A 213 4.50 -10.18 27.89
CA TRP A 213 3.22 -10.88 27.75
C TRP A 213 3.17 -11.81 26.53
N LEU A 214 3.71 -11.37 25.38
CA LEU A 214 3.83 -12.21 24.19
C LEU A 214 4.62 -13.50 24.50
N ARG A 215 5.71 -13.38 25.28
CA ARG A 215 6.53 -14.51 25.71
C ARG A 215 5.84 -15.36 26.78
N ALA A 216 5.45 -14.76 27.89
CA ALA A 216 4.99 -15.48 29.07
C ALA A 216 3.56 -16.01 28.96
N THR A 217 2.78 -15.54 27.99
CA THR A 217 1.37 -15.96 27.82
C THR A 217 1.13 -16.49 26.42
N MET A 218 1.31 -15.69 25.37
CA MET A 218 0.95 -16.15 24.01
C MET A 218 1.82 -17.31 23.54
N LEU A 219 3.14 -17.25 23.75
CA LEU A 219 4.06 -18.32 23.39
C LEU A 219 3.87 -19.55 24.29
N GLU A 220 3.86 -19.37 25.62
CA GLU A 220 3.69 -20.49 26.57
C GLU A 220 2.36 -21.25 26.35
N ASP A 221 1.27 -20.53 26.02
CA ASP A 221 -0.02 -21.15 25.71
C ASP A 221 -0.09 -21.71 24.27
N GLY A 222 0.98 -21.63 23.47
CA GLY A 222 1.02 -22.15 22.10
C GLY A 222 0.15 -21.39 21.10
N LYS A 223 -0.05 -20.08 21.31
CA LYS A 223 -0.80 -19.20 20.39
C LYS A 223 0.10 -18.61 19.30
N ILE A 224 1.41 -18.60 19.51
CA ILE A 224 2.47 -18.24 18.56
C ILE A 224 3.64 -19.22 18.69
N SER A 225 4.54 -19.21 17.72
CA SER A 225 5.80 -19.94 17.74
C SER A 225 6.96 -19.07 18.24
N SER A 226 8.09 -19.68 18.64
CA SER A 226 9.28 -18.92 19.02
C SER A 226 9.84 -18.09 17.86
N ALA A 227 9.70 -18.58 16.62
CA ALA A 227 10.13 -17.88 15.42
C ALA A 227 9.29 -16.62 15.14
N ASP A 228 8.04 -16.56 15.62
CA ASP A 228 7.20 -15.36 15.47
C ASP A 228 7.75 -14.17 16.26
N LEU A 229 8.49 -14.44 17.34
CA LEU A 229 9.17 -13.41 18.14
C LEU A 229 10.50 -12.95 17.53
N GLU A 230 10.97 -13.59 16.46
CA GLU A 230 12.15 -13.19 15.70
C GLU A 230 11.79 -12.23 14.55
N MET A 231 10.49 -12.01 14.30
CA MET A 231 9.99 -11.11 13.25
C MET A 231 10.19 -9.62 13.57
N PHE A 232 10.54 -9.29 14.83
CA PHE A 232 10.81 -7.93 15.24
C PHE A 232 12.01 -7.83 16.19
N ILE A 233 12.64 -6.67 16.22
CA ILE A 233 13.61 -6.31 17.26
C ILE A 233 13.05 -5.23 18.17
N VAL A 234 13.59 -5.12 19.39
CA VAL A 234 13.31 -4.02 20.31
C VAL A 234 14.62 -3.34 20.64
N THR A 235 14.71 -2.02 20.42
CA THR A 235 15.96 -1.27 20.64
C THR A 235 15.70 0.16 21.07
N ASP A 236 16.70 0.78 21.70
CA ASP A 236 16.77 2.22 21.99
C ASP A 236 17.81 2.92 21.10
N ASP A 237 18.49 2.19 20.21
CA ASP A 237 19.48 2.73 19.29
C ASP A 237 18.92 2.82 17.86
N VAL A 238 18.83 4.05 17.36
CA VAL A 238 18.39 4.34 15.99
C VAL A 238 19.34 3.71 14.97
N ASP A 239 20.64 3.69 15.25
CA ASP A 239 21.65 3.16 14.32
C ASP A 239 21.58 1.63 14.20
N GLU A 240 21.29 0.93 15.31
CA GLU A 240 20.98 -0.50 15.30
C GLU A 240 19.71 -0.80 14.49
N ALA A 241 18.64 -0.03 14.72
CA ALA A 241 17.38 -0.18 14.00
C ALA A 241 17.55 -0.02 12.48
N ILE A 242 18.28 1.00 12.03
CA ILE A 242 18.54 1.24 10.61
C ILE A 242 19.38 0.09 10.03
N SER A 243 20.41 -0.36 10.74
CA SER A 243 21.25 -1.47 10.30
C SER A 243 20.46 -2.77 10.13
N TYR A 244 19.50 -3.02 11.03
CA TYR A 244 18.59 -4.17 10.93
C TYR A 244 17.70 -4.10 9.69
N ILE A 245 17.12 -2.93 9.40
CA ILE A 245 16.27 -2.70 8.22
C ILE A 245 17.07 -2.88 6.92
N VAL A 246 18.24 -2.24 6.82
CA VAL A 246 19.10 -2.31 5.62
C VAL A 246 19.50 -3.76 5.35
N LYS A 247 19.98 -4.48 6.36
CA LYS A 247 20.38 -5.88 6.21
C LYS A 247 19.22 -6.77 5.77
N ALA A 248 18.03 -6.55 6.31
CA ALA A 248 16.85 -7.32 5.91
C ALA A 248 16.41 -6.99 4.46
N GLY A 249 16.58 -5.74 4.03
CA GLY A 249 16.39 -5.33 2.64
C GLY A 249 17.37 -6.01 1.68
N GLU A 250 18.67 -5.98 1.98
CA GLU A 250 19.71 -6.65 1.18
C GLU A 250 19.45 -8.15 1.02
N LEU A 251 19.00 -8.82 2.08
CA LEU A 251 18.63 -10.24 2.03
C LEU A 251 17.38 -10.48 1.19
N ALA A 252 16.39 -9.58 1.26
CA ALA A 252 15.18 -9.68 0.46
C ALA A 252 15.48 -9.50 -1.03
N ASP A 253 16.33 -8.54 -1.38
CA ASP A 253 16.76 -8.27 -2.75
C ASP A 253 17.53 -9.47 -3.33
N ALA A 254 18.48 -10.02 -2.57
CA ALA A 254 19.22 -11.21 -2.99
C ALA A 254 18.30 -12.43 -3.20
N ALA A 255 17.32 -12.64 -2.31
CA ALA A 255 16.36 -13.73 -2.46
C ALA A 255 15.42 -13.52 -3.66
N ALA A 256 15.05 -12.28 -3.96
CA ALA A 256 14.24 -11.94 -5.13
C ALA A 256 15.01 -12.17 -6.43
N GLU A 257 16.31 -11.82 -6.46
CA GLU A 257 17.19 -12.07 -7.61
C GLU A 257 17.36 -13.58 -7.86
N GLU A 258 17.63 -14.37 -6.81
CA GLU A 258 17.74 -15.84 -6.91
C GLU A 258 16.44 -16.47 -7.43
N ALA A 259 15.28 -16.06 -6.89
CA ALA A 259 13.98 -16.56 -7.34
C ALA A 259 13.67 -16.17 -8.81
N ALA A 260 14.10 -14.98 -9.24
CA ALA A 260 13.94 -14.55 -10.63
C ALA A 260 14.84 -15.37 -11.58
N GLU A 261 16.07 -15.66 -11.17
CA GLU A 261 16.96 -16.55 -11.94
C GLU A 261 16.40 -17.97 -12.05
N GLU A 262 15.90 -18.53 -10.95
CA GLU A 262 15.30 -19.87 -10.93
C GLU A 262 14.08 -19.94 -11.86
N ALA A 263 13.17 -18.96 -11.76
CA ALA A 263 12.01 -18.87 -12.66
C ALA A 263 12.43 -18.73 -14.14
N ALA A 264 13.51 -17.99 -14.43
CA ALA A 264 14.04 -17.86 -15.79
C ALA A 264 14.65 -19.18 -16.31
N ARG A 265 15.34 -19.94 -15.45
CA ARG A 265 15.86 -21.28 -15.77
C ARG A 265 14.72 -22.26 -16.05
N ASP A 266 13.69 -22.29 -15.21
CA ASP A 266 12.51 -23.14 -15.40
C ASP A 266 11.78 -22.85 -16.72
N ILE A 267 11.62 -21.57 -17.08
CA ILE A 267 11.05 -21.16 -18.37
C ILE A 267 11.93 -21.64 -19.53
N THR A 268 13.25 -21.60 -19.37
CA THR A 268 14.20 -22.01 -20.40
C THR A 268 14.18 -23.54 -20.59
N GLU A 269 14.16 -24.30 -19.49
CA GLU A 269 14.07 -25.77 -19.52
C GLU A 269 12.72 -26.26 -20.06
N ALA A 270 11.61 -25.62 -19.67
CA ALA A 270 10.28 -25.94 -20.18
C ALA A 270 10.14 -25.71 -21.69
N ASN A 271 10.92 -24.79 -22.26
CA ASN A 271 10.94 -24.46 -23.69
C ASN A 271 12.03 -25.21 -24.47
N ALA A 272 12.83 -26.07 -23.84
CA ALA A 272 13.85 -26.84 -24.53
C ALA A 272 13.20 -27.86 -25.50
N PRO A 273 13.63 -27.93 -26.78
CA PRO A 273 13.04 -28.84 -27.75
C PRO A 273 13.30 -30.29 -27.33
N ALA A 274 12.22 -31.07 -27.14
CA ALA A 274 12.31 -32.49 -26.83
C ALA A 274 13.19 -33.20 -27.87
N SER A 275 14.34 -33.73 -27.44
CA SER A 275 15.20 -34.54 -28.28
C SER A 275 14.44 -35.79 -28.72
N ARG A 276 13.98 -35.80 -29.99
CA ARG A 276 13.33 -36.96 -30.59
C ARG A 276 14.32 -38.14 -30.57
N PRO A 277 13.96 -39.31 -30.01
CA PRO A 277 14.82 -40.47 -30.13
C PRO A 277 14.91 -40.86 -31.60
N HIS A 278 16.13 -40.92 -32.11
CA HIS A 278 16.46 -41.38 -33.46
C HIS A 278 15.94 -42.83 -33.59
N ARG A 279 14.84 -43.04 -34.33
CA ARG A 279 14.48 -44.40 -34.76
C ARG A 279 15.58 -44.84 -35.74
N LEU A 280 16.43 -45.76 -35.29
CA LEU A 280 17.29 -46.54 -36.17
C LEU A 280 16.39 -47.30 -37.14
N GLY A 281 16.66 -47.10 -38.43
CA GLY A 281 15.94 -47.71 -39.53
C GLY A 281 16.03 -49.24 -39.49
N SER A 282 14.92 -49.86 -39.83
CA SER A 282 14.86 -51.26 -40.25
C SER A 282 15.60 -51.41 -41.58
N ASP A 283 16.79 -52.00 -41.56
CA ASP A 283 17.37 -52.62 -42.75
C ASP A 283 16.76 -54.01 -42.92
N GLY A 284 16.32 -54.28 -44.15
CA GLY A 284 15.52 -55.42 -44.52
C GLY A 284 16.31 -56.68 -44.85
N SER A 285 15.56 -57.78 -44.79
CA SER A 285 15.66 -58.98 -45.64
C SER A 285 14.40 -59.80 -45.43
#